data_AF-A0AAV5SZ80-F1
#
_entry.id   AF-A0AAV5SZ80-F1
#
_cell.length_a   1.000
_cell.length_b   1.000
_cell.length_c   1.000
_cell.angle_alpha   90.00
_cell.angle_beta   90.00
_cell.angle_gamma   90.00
#
_symmetry.space_group_name_H-M   'P 1'
#
loop_
_entity.id
_entity.type
_entity.pdbx_description
1 polymer ?
#
loop_
_entity_poly.entity_id
_entity_poly.type
_entity_poly.pdbx_seq_one_letter_code
_entity_poly.pdbx_strand_id
1 'polypeptide(L)'
;LTMSCVIEIEAAISLATLPPDIIRRIIRIDGDSAPSMRQISHEWNRLAREYLVNLRLPSALERVYLCVGIPEDEYNGRTTRTKYWERMFLHMHSILPERHAKLVGVGGWLRVVKRRSGDLIEVASAPQEITVSGFLNFCSIAGPISLIIVSIVLFTLYPSIISFILTVIMGGSCLVLLALFVGVGMLQRKFRARFTRFFNTFSHIETLVLENFKTERGNSHVFDAVRNSLKGVTINRMEVREHNLNRALQYVLIIIARVSNFSKLSIA
;
A
#
# COMPACT_ATOMS: atom_id res chain seq x y z
N LEU A 1 -3.57 -81.19 -13.25
CA LEU A 1 -4.23 -80.23 -12.35
C LEU A 1 -3.14 -79.42 -11.66
N THR A 2 -2.78 -78.27 -12.21
CA THR A 2 -1.78 -77.35 -11.65
C THR A 2 -2.49 -76.33 -10.77
N MET A 3 -2.26 -76.41 -9.45
CA MET A 3 -2.73 -75.42 -8.49
C MET A 3 -1.93 -74.11 -8.67
N SER A 4 -2.60 -73.08 -9.18
CA SER A 4 -2.05 -71.72 -9.23
C SER A 4 -2.28 -71.04 -7.87
N CYS A 5 -1.21 -70.78 -7.14
CA CYS A 5 -1.24 -69.98 -5.92
C CYS A 5 -1.15 -68.51 -6.32
N VAL A 6 -2.28 -67.79 -6.23
CA VAL A 6 -2.33 -66.34 -6.42
C VAL A 6 -1.91 -65.70 -5.11
N ILE A 7 -0.71 -65.13 -5.07
CA ILE A 7 -0.22 -64.32 -3.95
C ILE A 7 -0.69 -62.90 -4.22
N GLU A 8 -1.77 -62.47 -3.57
CA GLU A 8 -2.17 -61.06 -3.53
C GLU A 8 -1.17 -60.32 -2.63
N ILE A 9 -0.18 -59.68 -3.26
CA ILE A 9 0.72 -58.78 -2.57
C ILE A 9 -0.08 -57.49 -2.34
N GLU A 10 -0.57 -57.28 -1.11
CA GLU A 10 -1.06 -55.98 -0.70
C GLU A 10 0.04 -54.95 -0.94
N ALA A 11 -0.19 -54.04 -1.88
CA ALA A 11 0.79 -53.02 -2.22
C ALA A 11 1.07 -52.18 -0.96
N ALA A 12 2.29 -52.30 -0.43
CA ALA A 12 2.71 -51.55 0.74
C ALA A 12 2.47 -50.06 0.49
N ILE A 13 1.60 -49.45 1.31
CA ILE A 13 1.24 -48.05 1.17
C ILE A 13 2.51 -47.21 1.37
N SER A 14 3.02 -46.66 0.27
CA SER A 14 4.19 -45.78 0.27
C SER A 14 3.74 -44.33 0.13
N LEU A 15 4.44 -43.42 0.81
CA LEU A 15 4.23 -41.98 0.65
C LEU A 15 4.38 -41.54 -0.83
N ALA A 16 5.23 -42.23 -1.60
CA ALA A 16 5.47 -41.91 -3.01
C ALA A 16 4.28 -42.23 -3.92
N THR A 17 3.40 -43.16 -3.50
CA THR A 17 2.25 -43.64 -4.29
C THR A 17 0.92 -43.06 -3.81
N LEU A 18 0.95 -42.06 -2.92
CA LEU A 18 -0.27 -41.41 -2.45
C LEU A 18 -0.97 -40.64 -3.58
N PRO A 19 -2.31 -40.61 -3.60
CA PRO A 19 -3.09 -39.73 -4.45
C PRO A 19 -2.69 -38.25 -4.29
N PRO A 20 -2.64 -37.46 -5.39
CA PRO A 20 -2.20 -36.06 -5.37
C PRO A 20 -2.97 -35.15 -4.39
N ASP A 21 -4.26 -35.38 -4.19
CA ASP A 21 -5.11 -34.66 -3.24
C ASP A 21 -4.69 -34.89 -1.79
N ILE A 22 -4.32 -36.12 -1.42
CA ILE A 22 -3.78 -36.45 -0.09
C ILE A 22 -2.42 -35.79 0.09
N ILE A 23 -1.54 -35.84 -0.91
CA ILE A 23 -0.22 -35.18 -0.88
C ILE A 23 -0.39 -33.67 -0.64
N ARG A 24 -1.28 -33.00 -1.40
CA ARG A 24 -1.59 -31.58 -1.19
C ARG A 24 -2.09 -31.28 0.22
N ARG A 25 -2.89 -32.18 0.80
CA ARG A 25 -3.39 -32.02 2.17
C ARG A 25 -2.25 -32.14 3.19
N ILE A 26 -1.35 -33.11 3.04
CA ILE A 26 -0.18 -33.27 3.91
C ILE A 26 0.74 -32.04 3.83
N ILE A 27 1.07 -31.60 2.62
CA ILE A 27 1.89 -30.41 2.38
C ILE A 27 1.27 -29.15 3.04
N ARG A 28 -0.07 -29.01 3.02
CA ARG A 28 -0.75 -27.89 3.68
C ARG A 28 -0.71 -27.95 5.20
N ILE A 29 -0.73 -29.14 5.78
CA ILE A 29 -0.68 -29.34 7.24
C ILE A 29 0.72 -29.02 7.77
N ASP A 30 1.76 -29.40 7.03
CA ASP A 30 3.17 -29.23 7.43
C ASP A 30 3.93 -28.39 6.39
N GLY A 31 3.42 -27.17 6.17
CA GLY A 31 3.91 -26.27 5.13
C GLY A 31 5.37 -25.82 5.31
N ASP A 32 5.85 -25.78 6.55
CA ASP A 32 7.25 -25.42 6.88
C ASP A 32 8.23 -26.50 6.36
N SER A 33 7.79 -27.75 6.32
CA SER A 33 8.57 -28.88 5.80
C SER A 33 8.43 -29.08 4.29
N ALA A 34 7.61 -28.28 3.60
CA ALA A 34 7.39 -28.37 2.16
C ALA A 34 8.68 -28.35 1.31
N PRO A 35 9.76 -27.62 1.66
CA PRO A 35 11.04 -27.71 0.94
C PRO A 35 11.67 -29.10 1.01
N SER A 36 11.61 -29.75 2.17
CA SER A 36 12.17 -31.10 2.42
C SER A 36 11.32 -32.18 1.76
N MET A 37 9.99 -32.01 1.75
CA MET A 37 9.04 -32.92 1.09
C MET A 37 9.28 -33.07 -0.42
N ARG A 38 9.97 -32.11 -1.06
CA ARG A 38 10.36 -32.17 -2.49
C ARG A 38 11.28 -33.34 -2.82
N GLN A 39 11.89 -33.98 -1.82
CA GLN A 39 12.83 -35.09 -2.01
C GLN A 39 12.15 -36.47 -2.02
N ILE A 40 10.86 -36.56 -1.68
CA ILE A 40 10.15 -37.84 -1.54
C ILE A 40 9.91 -38.52 -2.90
N SER A 41 9.36 -37.79 -3.87
CA SER A 41 9.17 -38.27 -5.24
C SER A 41 9.00 -37.11 -6.23
N HIS A 42 8.99 -37.40 -7.53
CA HIS A 42 8.75 -36.39 -8.56
C HIS A 42 7.39 -35.69 -8.38
N GLU A 43 6.34 -36.44 -8.02
CA GLU A 43 5.00 -35.89 -7.82
C GLU A 43 4.94 -34.99 -6.59
N TRP A 44 5.60 -35.38 -5.50
CA TRP A 44 5.76 -34.52 -4.32
C TRP A 44 6.52 -33.25 -4.63
N ASN A 45 7.61 -33.31 -5.41
CA ASN A 45 8.35 -32.11 -5.82
C ASN A 45 7.48 -31.17 -6.66
N ARG A 46 6.69 -31.71 -7.59
CA ARG A 46 5.75 -30.92 -8.41
C ARG A 46 4.74 -30.19 -7.51
N LEU A 47 4.06 -30.92 -6.64
CA LEU A 47 3.00 -30.38 -5.78
C LEU A 47 3.55 -29.48 -4.67
N ALA A 48 4.72 -29.77 -4.11
CA ALA A 48 5.38 -28.91 -3.14
C ALA A 48 5.94 -27.64 -3.79
N ARG A 49 6.43 -27.69 -5.04
CA ARG A 49 6.76 -26.47 -5.79
C ARG A 49 5.52 -25.65 -6.09
N GLU A 50 4.45 -26.29 -6.56
CA GLU A 50 3.16 -25.64 -6.78
C GLU A 50 2.68 -24.99 -5.48
N TYR A 51 2.74 -25.71 -4.35
CA TYR A 51 2.39 -25.19 -3.04
C TYR A 51 3.32 -24.07 -2.57
N LEU A 52 4.63 -24.15 -2.79
CA LEU A 52 5.58 -23.08 -2.41
C LEU A 52 5.43 -21.83 -3.28
N VAL A 53 5.12 -22.01 -4.56
CA VAL A 53 4.71 -20.93 -5.46
C VAL A 53 3.35 -20.37 -5.03
N ASN A 54 2.45 -21.24 -4.56
CA ASN A 54 1.13 -20.85 -4.07
C ASN A 54 1.13 -20.37 -2.61
N LEU A 55 2.16 -20.61 -1.82
CA LEU A 55 2.39 -20.02 -0.49
C LEU A 55 2.87 -18.58 -0.64
N ARG A 56 3.46 -18.28 -1.80
CA ARG A 56 3.59 -16.91 -2.28
C ARG A 56 2.26 -16.38 -2.82
N LEU A 57 1.15 -17.16 -2.82
CA LEU A 57 -0.16 -16.55 -3.01
C LEU A 57 -0.31 -15.54 -1.89
N PRO A 58 -0.48 -14.28 -2.26
CA PRO A 58 -0.33 -13.22 -1.30
C PRO A 58 -1.44 -13.38 -0.25
N SER A 59 -1.09 -13.46 1.03
CA SER A 59 -2.06 -13.77 2.09
C SER A 59 -3.18 -12.73 2.12
N ALA A 60 -4.30 -13.09 2.73
CA ALA A 60 -5.35 -12.12 3.02
C ALA A 60 -4.81 -11.07 3.99
N LEU A 61 -5.12 -9.80 3.72
CA LEU A 61 -4.89 -8.73 4.67
C LEU A 61 -6.16 -8.58 5.52
N GLU A 62 -6.10 -8.97 6.79
CA GLU A 62 -7.27 -9.04 7.68
C GLU A 62 -7.96 -7.68 7.78
N ARG A 63 -7.19 -6.63 8.05
CA ARG A 63 -7.76 -5.29 8.17
C ARG A 63 -6.78 -4.20 7.81
N VAL A 64 -7.30 -3.16 7.16
CA VAL A 64 -6.59 -1.93 6.87
C VAL A 64 -7.46 -0.77 7.27
N TYR A 65 -6.92 0.10 8.11
CA TYR A 65 -7.51 1.39 8.43
C TYR A 65 -6.74 2.45 7.68
N LEU A 66 -7.47 3.23 6.90
CA LEU A 66 -6.98 4.47 6.34
C LEU A 66 -7.68 5.58 7.10
N CYS A 67 -6.90 6.47 7.68
CA CYS A 67 -7.41 7.59 8.45
C CYS A 67 -6.85 8.88 7.85
N VAL A 68 -7.72 9.85 7.54
CA VAL A 68 -7.29 11.17 7.06
C VAL A 68 -7.40 12.18 8.20
N GLY A 69 -6.34 12.94 8.42
CA GLY A 69 -6.26 13.95 9.49
C GLY A 69 -5.33 13.54 10.62
N ILE A 70 -5.40 14.25 11.74
CA ILE A 70 -4.55 14.01 12.91
C ILE A 70 -5.18 12.89 13.75
N PRO A 71 -4.43 11.83 14.13
CA PRO A 71 -4.94 10.77 14.99
C PRO A 71 -5.36 11.36 16.34
N GLU A 72 -6.53 10.96 16.83
CA GLU A 72 -7.11 11.48 18.09
C GLU A 72 -6.17 11.30 19.29
N ASP A 73 -5.33 10.26 19.26
CA ASP A 73 -4.35 9.94 20.29
C ASP A 73 -3.31 11.06 20.50
N GLU A 74 -2.97 11.80 19.43
CA GLU A 74 -2.10 12.99 19.48
C GLU A 74 -2.83 14.25 19.94
N TYR A 75 -4.16 14.21 20.00
CA TYR A 75 -5.02 15.32 20.42
C TYR A 75 -5.14 15.46 21.94
N ASN A 76 -4.50 14.57 22.71
CA ASN A 76 -4.51 14.54 24.19
C ASN A 76 -3.84 15.76 24.86
N GLY A 77 -4.42 16.96 24.68
CA GLY A 77 -4.24 18.11 25.58
C GLY A 77 -3.63 19.37 24.99
N ARG A 78 -3.28 19.41 23.69
CA ARG A 78 -2.81 20.65 23.04
C ARG A 78 -3.90 21.25 22.16
N THR A 79 -4.68 22.16 22.73
CA THR A 79 -5.69 23.01 22.07
C THR A 79 -5.10 24.02 21.09
N THR A 80 -3.97 23.73 20.45
CA THR A 80 -3.38 24.59 19.41
C THR A 80 -4.28 24.53 18.18
N ARG A 81 -5.29 25.41 18.19
CA ARG A 81 -6.26 25.78 17.17
C ARG A 81 -5.62 26.40 15.92
N THR A 82 -4.34 26.16 15.68
CA THR A 82 -3.54 26.82 14.64
C THR A 82 -3.62 26.01 13.35
N LYS A 83 -4.50 26.38 12.42
CA LYS A 83 -4.44 26.13 10.95
C LYS A 83 -3.95 24.75 10.43
N TYR A 84 -3.95 23.70 11.24
CA TYR A 84 -3.49 22.36 10.86
C TYR A 84 -4.46 21.67 9.88
N TRP A 85 -5.67 22.20 9.74
CA TRP A 85 -6.69 21.76 8.79
C TRP A 85 -6.25 21.84 7.31
N GLU A 86 -5.19 22.60 6.99
CA GLU A 86 -4.68 22.72 5.63
C GLU A 86 -3.77 21.54 5.21
N ARG A 87 -3.19 20.79 6.14
CA ARG A 87 -2.30 19.66 5.82
C ARG A 87 -3.01 18.33 6.05
N MET A 88 -3.36 17.67 4.96
CA MET A 88 -4.00 16.36 4.99
C MET A 88 -2.94 15.27 5.14
N PHE A 89 -2.87 14.70 6.33
CA PHE A 89 -2.06 13.52 6.58
C PHE A 89 -2.90 12.26 6.36
N LEU A 90 -2.37 11.30 5.62
CA LEU A 90 -2.90 9.94 5.56
C LEU A 90 -2.12 9.07 6.51
N HIS A 91 -2.86 8.42 7.39
CA HIS A 91 -2.38 7.41 8.31
C HIS A 91 -2.89 6.06 7.85
N MET A 92 -2.01 5.06 7.85
CA MET A 92 -2.38 3.69 7.57
C MET A 92 -2.09 2.85 8.81
N HIS A 93 -3.09 2.13 9.28
CA HIS A 93 -2.93 1.04 10.23
C HIS A 93 -3.35 -0.26 9.56
N SER A 94 -2.68 -1.36 9.86
CA SER A 94 -3.04 -2.65 9.27
C SER A 94 -2.72 -3.80 10.20
N ILE A 95 -3.54 -4.84 10.13
CA ILE A 95 -3.33 -6.11 10.82
C ILE A 95 -2.92 -7.13 9.76
N LEU A 96 -1.72 -7.69 9.89
CA LEU A 96 -1.15 -8.61 8.91
C LEU A 96 -0.35 -9.74 9.59
N PRO A 97 -0.16 -10.89 8.92
CA PRO A 97 0.63 -11.99 9.48
C PRO A 97 2.12 -11.63 9.62
N GLU A 98 2.74 -11.91 10.76
CA GLU A 98 4.12 -11.53 11.11
C GLU A 98 5.14 -12.05 10.09
N ARG A 99 4.90 -13.22 9.49
CA ARG A 99 5.71 -13.75 8.38
C ARG A 99 5.87 -12.79 7.18
N HIS A 100 4.95 -11.84 6.97
CA HIS A 100 5.04 -10.83 5.91
C HIS A 100 5.72 -9.53 6.35
N ALA A 101 6.02 -9.36 7.65
CA ALA A 101 6.52 -8.10 8.22
C ALA A 101 7.73 -7.55 7.48
N LYS A 102 8.74 -8.40 7.21
CA LYS A 102 9.95 -8.00 6.50
C LYS A 102 9.68 -7.61 5.05
N LEU A 103 8.77 -8.31 4.37
CA LEU A 103 8.44 -8.07 2.96
C LEU A 103 7.76 -6.72 2.75
N VAL A 104 6.90 -6.34 3.67
CA VAL A 104 6.15 -5.08 3.62
C VAL A 104 6.92 -3.89 4.20
N GLY A 105 8.11 -4.13 4.77
CA GLY A 105 9.00 -3.07 5.28
C GLY A 105 8.71 -2.62 6.70
N VAL A 106 8.23 -3.53 7.57
CA VAL A 106 8.18 -3.33 9.02
C VAL A 106 9.58 -3.10 9.58
N GLY A 107 9.72 -2.11 10.47
CA GLY A 107 11.00 -1.59 10.95
C GLY A 107 11.63 -0.53 10.04
N GLY A 108 11.11 -0.36 8.82
CA GLY A 108 11.52 0.69 7.90
C GLY A 108 10.51 1.85 7.89
N TRP A 109 9.47 1.73 7.08
CA TRP A 109 8.43 2.76 6.96
C TRP A 109 7.14 2.43 7.73
N LEU A 110 7.05 1.19 8.23
CA LEU A 110 6.00 0.72 9.12
C LEU A 110 6.58 0.40 10.50
N ARG A 111 5.89 0.83 11.56
CA ARG A 111 6.19 0.48 12.95
C ARG A 111 5.20 -0.55 13.46
N VAL A 112 5.64 -1.46 14.33
CA VAL A 112 4.73 -2.37 15.04
C VAL A 112 4.08 -1.60 16.17
N VAL A 113 2.76 -1.55 16.19
CA VAL A 113 1.96 -0.93 17.26
C VAL A 113 1.65 -1.95 18.34
N LYS A 114 1.15 -3.12 17.94
CA LYS A 114 0.73 -4.17 18.86
C LYS A 114 0.91 -5.54 18.23
N ARG A 115 1.42 -6.51 19.00
CA ARG A 115 1.41 -7.92 18.60
C ARG A 115 0.10 -8.57 19.09
N ARG A 116 -0.60 -9.26 18.20
CA ARG A 116 -1.85 -9.98 18.51
C ARG A 116 -1.57 -11.48 18.61
N SER A 117 -2.48 -12.23 19.21
CA SER A 117 -2.42 -13.70 19.25
C SER A 117 -2.52 -14.29 17.84
N GLY A 118 -1.78 -15.36 17.55
CA GLY A 118 -1.94 -16.11 16.29
C GLY A 118 -1.14 -15.58 15.11
N ASP A 119 0.14 -15.24 15.28
CA ASP A 119 1.06 -14.76 14.22
C ASP A 119 0.59 -13.45 13.56
N LEU A 120 -0.24 -12.64 14.22
CA LEU A 120 -0.75 -11.38 13.68
C LEU A 120 -0.08 -10.19 14.36
N ILE A 121 0.34 -9.21 13.56
CA ILE A 121 0.87 -7.95 14.04
C ILE A 121 0.06 -6.78 13.51
N GLU A 122 -0.16 -5.81 14.39
CA GLU A 122 -0.74 -4.52 14.05
C GLU A 122 0.40 -3.54 13.78
N VAL A 123 0.40 -2.99 12.58
CA VAL A 123 1.42 -2.07 12.10
C VAL A 123 0.80 -0.73 11.74
N ALA A 124 1.58 0.34 11.87
CA ALA A 124 1.18 1.68 11.47
C ALA A 124 2.28 2.35 10.62
N SER A 125 1.87 3.16 9.65
CA SER A 125 2.79 4.07 8.96
C SER A 125 2.97 5.36 9.76
N ALA A 126 4.12 6.01 9.59
CA ALA A 126 4.24 7.41 9.99
C ALA A 126 3.21 8.27 9.22
N PRO A 127 2.72 9.40 9.78
CA PRO A 127 1.83 10.33 9.09
C PRO A 127 2.41 10.73 7.74
N GLN A 128 1.63 10.66 6.66
CA GLN A 128 2.10 11.04 5.33
C GLN A 128 1.31 12.20 4.78
N GLU A 129 2.01 13.31 4.51
CA GLU A 129 1.40 14.48 3.89
C GLU A 129 1.04 14.16 2.44
N ILE A 130 -0.27 14.11 2.16
CA ILE A 130 -0.77 14.05 0.80
C ILE A 130 -0.97 15.47 0.34
N THR A 131 -0.06 15.98 -0.48
CA THR A 131 -0.28 17.26 -1.16
C THR A 131 -1.11 17.03 -2.42
N VAL A 132 -1.96 17.99 -2.76
CA VAL A 132 -2.75 18.01 -3.99
C VAL A 132 -1.79 18.13 -5.17
N SER A 133 -1.32 17.00 -5.68
CA SER A 133 -0.13 16.91 -6.53
C SER A 133 -0.34 17.36 -7.98
N GLY A 134 -1.55 17.76 -8.38
CA GLY A 134 -1.85 18.08 -9.78
C GLY A 134 -1.52 19.54 -10.11
N PHE A 135 -2.31 20.45 -9.54
CA PHE A 135 -2.29 21.86 -9.92
C PHE A 135 -1.13 22.63 -9.29
N LEU A 136 -0.87 22.41 -8.00
CA LEU A 136 0.22 23.08 -7.29
C LEU A 136 1.59 22.69 -7.83
N ASN A 137 1.80 21.42 -8.19
CA ASN A 137 3.07 20.98 -8.79
C ASN A 137 3.32 21.59 -10.18
N PHE A 138 2.27 21.78 -10.98
CA PHE A 138 2.42 22.43 -12.29
C PHE A 138 2.77 23.92 -12.15
N CYS A 139 2.02 24.67 -11.34
CA CYS A 139 2.33 26.08 -11.06
C CYS A 139 3.69 26.25 -10.34
N SER A 140 4.03 25.32 -9.45
CA SER A 140 5.27 25.32 -8.67
C SER A 140 6.52 25.07 -9.52
N ILE A 141 6.43 24.31 -10.61
CA ILE A 141 7.56 24.09 -11.54
C ILE A 141 7.58 25.14 -12.64
N ALA A 142 6.40 25.49 -13.19
CA ALA A 142 6.30 26.46 -14.27
C ALA A 142 6.67 27.88 -13.82
N GLY A 143 6.36 28.27 -12.58
CA GLY A 143 6.66 29.59 -12.02
C GLY A 143 8.16 29.91 -11.95
N PRO A 144 9.00 29.08 -11.30
CA PRO A 144 10.44 29.28 -11.27
C PRO A 144 11.07 29.26 -12.68
N ILE A 145 10.60 28.37 -13.57
CA ILE A 145 11.09 28.31 -14.95
C ILE A 145 10.75 29.60 -15.70
N SER A 146 9.52 30.10 -15.59
CA SER A 146 9.13 31.35 -16.24
C SER A 146 9.89 32.55 -15.68
N LEU A 147 10.14 32.61 -14.36
CA LEU A 147 10.98 33.64 -13.75
C LEU A 147 12.43 33.60 -14.24
N ILE A 148 13.01 32.40 -14.39
CA ILE A 148 14.35 32.23 -14.97
C ILE A 148 14.37 32.77 -16.40
N ILE A 149 13.38 32.42 -17.23
CA ILE A 149 13.29 32.90 -18.62
C ILE A 149 13.17 34.42 -18.66
N VAL A 150 12.27 35.00 -17.86
CA VAL A 150 12.09 36.47 -17.78
C VAL A 150 13.38 37.16 -17.33
N SER A 151 14.08 36.59 -16.35
CA SER A 151 15.36 37.14 -15.88
C SER A 151 16.43 37.12 -16.98
N ILE A 152 16.52 36.04 -17.74
CA ILE A 152 17.45 35.93 -18.88
C ILE A 152 17.11 36.97 -19.95
N VAL A 153 15.82 37.12 -20.30
CA VAL A 153 15.38 38.11 -21.29
C VAL A 153 15.69 39.54 -20.84
N LEU A 154 15.39 39.90 -19.59
CA LEU A 154 15.71 41.23 -19.05
C LEU A 154 17.21 41.50 -19.05
N PHE A 155 18.03 40.50 -18.73
CA PHE A 155 19.49 40.60 -18.80
C PHE A 155 19.98 40.86 -20.22
N THR A 156 19.42 40.16 -21.22
CA THR A 156 19.79 40.36 -22.63
C THR A 156 19.39 41.73 -23.18
N LEU A 157 18.30 42.31 -22.69
CA LEU A 157 17.82 43.63 -23.12
C LEU A 157 18.56 44.78 -22.43
N TYR A 158 19.01 44.59 -21.18
CA TYR A 158 19.64 45.63 -20.37
C TYR A 158 20.91 45.11 -19.66
N PRO A 159 22.04 44.99 -20.36
CA PRO A 159 23.29 44.48 -19.80
C PRO A 159 23.93 45.54 -18.90
N SER A 160 23.62 45.48 -17.61
CA SER A 160 24.29 46.26 -16.55
C SER A 160 24.78 45.33 -15.46
N ILE A 161 25.78 45.77 -14.68
CA ILE A 161 26.31 44.99 -13.54
C ILE A 161 25.18 44.69 -12.52
N ILE A 162 24.27 45.64 -12.31
CA ILE A 162 23.12 45.47 -11.42
C ILE A 162 22.18 44.38 -11.96
N SER A 163 21.88 44.39 -13.26
CA SER A 163 21.06 43.37 -13.93
C SER A 163 21.68 41.97 -13.82
N PHE A 164 23.01 41.87 -13.94
CA PHE A 164 23.74 40.61 -13.73
C PHE A 164 23.55 40.07 -12.30
N ILE A 165 23.79 40.91 -11.29
CA ILE A 165 23.67 40.51 -9.87
C ILE A 165 22.23 40.05 -9.56
N LEU A 166 21.22 40.80 -10.02
CA LEU A 166 19.81 40.43 -9.83
C LEU A 166 19.48 39.10 -10.51
N THR A 167 20.02 38.85 -11.71
CA THR A 167 19.81 37.60 -12.43
C THR A 167 20.43 36.42 -11.71
N VAL A 168 21.63 36.58 -11.13
CA VAL A 168 22.28 35.53 -10.34
C VAL A 168 21.50 35.22 -9.06
N ILE A 169 21.02 36.24 -8.35
CA ILE A 169 20.22 36.06 -7.13
C ILE A 169 18.88 35.40 -7.43
N MET A 170 18.17 35.87 -8.46
CA MET A 170 16.88 35.30 -8.89
C MET A 170 17.05 33.89 -9.42
N GLY A 171 18.06 33.64 -10.25
CA GLY A 171 18.38 32.31 -10.76
C GLY A 171 18.74 31.34 -9.63
N GLY A 172 19.60 31.76 -8.70
CA GLY A 172 19.98 30.97 -7.53
C GLY A 172 18.80 30.63 -6.63
N SER A 173 17.95 31.60 -6.30
CA SER A 173 16.76 31.36 -5.47
C SER A 173 15.73 30.46 -6.17
N CYS A 174 15.51 30.65 -7.48
CA CYS A 174 14.64 29.76 -8.28
C CYS A 174 15.18 28.32 -8.31
N LEU A 175 16.50 28.13 -8.43
CA LEU A 175 17.11 26.80 -8.40
C LEU A 175 16.94 26.11 -7.04
N VAL A 176 17.13 26.84 -5.94
CA VAL A 176 16.90 26.30 -4.58
C VAL A 176 15.43 25.90 -4.39
N LEU A 177 14.48 26.75 -4.81
CA LEU A 177 13.06 26.44 -4.75
C LEU A 177 12.73 25.19 -5.59
N LEU A 178 13.25 25.12 -6.82
CA LEU A 178 13.04 23.96 -7.69
C LEU A 178 13.61 22.68 -7.07
N ALA A 179 14.80 22.74 -6.46
CA ALA A 179 15.41 21.61 -5.76
C ALA A 179 14.55 21.14 -4.57
N LEU A 180 14.01 22.08 -3.77
CA LEU A 180 13.09 21.76 -2.67
C LEU A 180 11.82 21.08 -3.19
N PHE A 181 11.21 21.60 -4.26
CA PHE A 181 10.02 21.01 -4.86
C PHE A 181 10.26 19.62 -5.45
N VAL A 182 11.37 19.42 -6.15
CA VAL A 182 11.78 18.09 -6.63
C VAL A 182 11.98 17.14 -5.45
N GLY A 183 12.60 17.60 -4.36
CA GLY A 183 12.79 16.82 -3.13
C GLY A 183 11.46 16.35 -2.52
N VAL A 184 10.49 17.25 -2.36
CA VAL A 184 9.14 16.93 -1.86
C VAL A 184 8.43 15.93 -2.80
N GLY A 185 8.47 16.18 -4.10
CA GLY A 185 7.88 15.27 -5.10
C GLY A 185 8.49 13.87 -5.07
N MET A 186 9.81 13.76 -4.87
CA MET A 186 10.50 12.48 -4.72
C MET A 186 10.08 11.72 -3.46
N LEU A 187 9.90 12.41 -2.32
CA LEU A 187 9.40 11.80 -1.09
C LEU A 187 8.00 11.19 -1.29
N GLN A 188 7.10 11.92 -1.93
CA GLN A 188 5.76 11.43 -2.23
C GLN A 188 5.75 10.24 -3.19
N ARG A 189 6.59 10.26 -4.23
CA ARG A 189 6.74 9.12 -5.14
C ARG A 189 7.24 7.87 -4.40
N LYS A 190 8.22 8.03 -3.51
CA LYS A 190 8.72 6.93 -2.67
C LYS A 190 7.64 6.37 -1.76
N PHE A 191 6.85 7.24 -1.12
CA PHE A 191 5.72 6.80 -0.30
C PHE A 191 4.69 6.03 -1.13
N ARG A 192 4.24 6.61 -2.25
CA ARG A 192 3.26 5.95 -3.15
C ARG A 192 3.76 4.60 -3.63
N ALA A 193 5.03 4.48 -4.01
CA ALA A 193 5.62 3.21 -4.41
C ALA A 193 5.62 2.17 -3.28
N ARG A 194 5.96 2.57 -2.04
CA ARG A 194 5.89 1.69 -0.86
C ARG A 194 4.45 1.28 -0.53
N PHE A 195 3.52 2.22 -0.61
CA PHE A 195 2.10 2.01 -0.36
C PHE A 195 1.48 1.07 -1.40
N THR A 196 1.75 1.26 -2.70
CA THR A 196 1.32 0.32 -3.74
C THR A 196 1.99 -1.06 -3.57
N ARG A 197 3.29 -1.11 -3.26
CA ARG A 197 3.99 -2.38 -3.00
C ARG A 197 3.40 -3.14 -1.82
N PHE A 198 2.99 -2.42 -0.77
CA PHE A 198 2.32 -3.00 0.40
C PHE A 198 1.07 -3.76 -0.02
N PHE A 199 0.14 -3.12 -0.72
CA PHE A 199 -1.10 -3.76 -1.14
C PHE A 199 -0.89 -4.88 -2.15
N ASN A 200 0.06 -4.73 -3.07
CA ASN A 200 0.42 -5.77 -4.04
C ASN A 200 1.07 -7.01 -3.38
N THR A 201 1.43 -6.95 -2.10
CA THR A 201 1.93 -8.09 -1.33
C THR A 201 0.79 -8.99 -0.83
N PHE A 202 -0.46 -8.55 -0.89
CA PHE A 202 -1.64 -9.26 -0.41
C PHE A 202 -2.62 -9.54 -1.58
N SER A 203 -3.25 -10.71 -1.61
CA SER A 203 -4.15 -11.08 -2.73
C SER A 203 -5.44 -10.30 -2.65
N HIS A 204 -5.90 -10.10 -1.42
CA HIS A 204 -7.13 -9.42 -1.10
C HIS A 204 -7.04 -8.78 0.27
N ILE A 205 -7.94 -7.83 0.51
CA ILE A 205 -8.17 -7.18 1.80
C ILE A 205 -9.51 -7.67 2.32
N GLU A 206 -9.53 -8.29 3.50
CA GLU A 206 -10.78 -8.74 4.10
C GLU A 206 -11.65 -7.54 4.50
N THR A 207 -11.09 -6.58 5.23
CA THR A 207 -11.80 -5.37 5.64
C THR A 207 -10.96 -4.10 5.43
N LEU A 208 -11.41 -3.22 4.54
CA LEU A 208 -10.89 -1.86 4.39
C LEU A 208 -11.77 -0.88 5.16
N VAL A 209 -11.22 -0.27 6.20
CA VAL A 209 -11.86 0.77 7.01
C VAL A 209 -11.37 2.13 6.56
N LEU A 210 -12.30 3.01 6.18
CA LEU A 210 -12.03 4.41 5.86
C LEU A 210 -12.58 5.28 7.00
N GLU A 211 -11.71 6.05 7.63
CA GLU A 211 -12.02 6.88 8.80
C GLU A 211 -11.59 8.33 8.55
N ASN A 212 -12.43 9.29 8.94
CA ASN A 212 -12.18 10.73 8.79
C ASN A 212 -11.90 11.23 7.35
N PHE A 213 -12.32 10.48 6.33
CA PHE A 213 -12.44 10.93 4.95
C PHE A 213 -13.63 11.88 4.70
N LYS A 214 -13.58 13.08 5.30
CA LYS A 214 -14.53 14.15 4.97
C LYS A 214 -14.33 14.62 3.53
N THR A 215 -15.37 14.64 2.70
CA THR A 215 -15.29 15.17 1.33
C THR A 215 -15.59 16.67 1.29
N GLU A 216 -14.91 17.44 2.15
CA GLU A 216 -14.83 18.87 1.92
C GLU A 216 -13.99 19.11 0.65
N ARG A 217 -14.15 20.27 -0.01
CA ARG A 217 -13.71 20.57 -1.40
C ARG A 217 -12.25 20.24 -1.75
N GLY A 218 -11.42 19.83 -0.79
CA GLY A 218 -10.06 19.36 -0.99
C GLY A 218 -9.86 17.86 -1.15
N ASN A 219 -10.65 16.95 -0.57
CA ASN A 219 -10.16 15.59 -0.26
C ASN A 219 -10.23 14.56 -1.42
N SER A 220 -10.71 14.94 -2.60
CA SER A 220 -10.84 14.02 -3.75
C SER A 220 -9.51 13.39 -4.18
N HIS A 221 -8.42 14.15 -4.09
CA HIS A 221 -7.08 13.68 -4.46
C HIS A 221 -6.55 12.58 -3.52
N VAL A 222 -6.90 12.61 -2.22
CA VAL A 222 -6.55 11.53 -1.28
C VAL A 222 -7.24 10.24 -1.69
N PHE A 223 -8.53 10.33 -2.03
CA PHE A 223 -9.29 9.20 -2.54
C PHE A 223 -8.70 8.65 -3.85
N ASP A 224 -8.33 9.52 -4.78
CA ASP A 224 -7.71 9.08 -6.03
C ASP A 224 -6.36 8.42 -5.79
N ALA A 225 -5.55 8.93 -4.85
CA ALA A 225 -4.28 8.32 -4.47
C ALA A 225 -4.48 6.92 -3.85
N VAL A 226 -5.43 6.78 -2.93
CA VAL A 226 -5.80 5.51 -2.30
C VAL A 226 -6.34 4.53 -3.35
N ARG A 227 -7.31 4.97 -4.17
CA ARG A 227 -7.91 4.19 -5.26
C ARG A 227 -6.85 3.67 -6.23
N ASN A 228 -5.93 4.53 -6.66
CA ASN A 228 -4.86 4.15 -7.57
C ASN A 228 -3.89 3.15 -6.93
N SER A 229 -3.69 3.21 -5.62
CA SER A 229 -2.80 2.30 -4.90
C SER A 229 -3.45 0.94 -4.61
N LEU A 230 -4.78 0.89 -4.54
CA LEU A 230 -5.58 -0.32 -4.38
C LEU A 230 -5.95 -0.97 -5.73
N LYS A 231 -5.50 -0.42 -6.86
CA LYS A 231 -5.86 -0.91 -8.19
C LYS A 231 -5.36 -2.36 -8.38
N GLY A 232 -6.29 -3.27 -8.62
CA GLY A 232 -5.99 -4.70 -8.82
C GLY A 232 -6.04 -5.55 -7.55
N VAL A 233 -6.27 -4.95 -6.38
CA VAL A 233 -6.47 -5.68 -5.12
C VAL A 233 -7.96 -5.88 -4.89
N THR A 234 -8.38 -7.11 -4.61
CA THR A 234 -9.77 -7.42 -4.28
C THR A 234 -10.05 -7.04 -2.84
N ILE A 235 -11.21 -6.42 -2.59
CA ILE A 235 -11.59 -5.96 -1.25
C ILE A 235 -12.91 -6.62 -0.90
N ASN A 236 -12.90 -7.51 0.11
CA ASN A 236 -14.08 -8.27 0.47
C ASN A 236 -15.11 -7.36 1.13
N ARG A 237 -14.70 -6.57 2.13
CA ARG A 237 -15.56 -5.67 2.89
C ARG A 237 -14.94 -4.27 2.93
N MET A 238 -15.77 -3.27 2.66
CA MET A 238 -15.44 -1.87 2.97
C MET A 238 -16.32 -1.38 4.12
N GLU A 239 -15.70 -0.75 5.11
CA GLU A 239 -16.35 -0.07 6.22
C GLU A 239 -15.99 1.41 6.17
N VAL A 240 -16.99 2.28 6.26
CA VAL A 240 -16.78 3.72 6.33
C VAL A 240 -17.22 4.17 7.71
N ARG A 241 -16.29 4.74 8.48
CA ARG A 241 -16.52 5.29 9.82
C ARG A 241 -16.58 6.80 9.70
N GLU A 242 -17.76 7.29 9.34
CA GLU A 242 -18.01 8.72 9.17
C GLU A 242 -19.31 9.10 9.84
N HIS A 243 -19.23 10.03 10.80
CA HIS A 243 -20.43 10.55 11.44
C HIS A 243 -21.37 11.28 10.46
N ASN A 244 -20.83 11.86 9.39
CA ASN A 244 -21.60 12.64 8.41
C ASN A 244 -21.24 12.24 6.98
N LEU A 245 -22.01 11.31 6.42
CA LEU A 245 -21.87 10.92 5.01
C LEU A 245 -22.50 11.98 4.09
N ASN A 246 -21.66 12.79 3.44
CA ASN A 246 -22.07 13.68 2.36
C ASN A 246 -22.35 12.86 1.08
N ARG A 247 -23.29 13.31 0.23
CA ARG A 247 -23.55 12.77 -1.12
C ARG A 247 -22.29 12.68 -1.97
N ALA A 248 -21.37 13.64 -1.84
CA ALA A 248 -20.09 13.60 -2.54
C ALA A 248 -19.24 12.39 -2.14
N LEU A 249 -19.18 12.09 -0.83
CA LEU A 249 -18.48 10.93 -0.30
C LEU A 249 -19.13 9.63 -0.80
N GLN A 250 -20.45 9.54 -0.72
CA GLN A 250 -21.22 8.39 -1.21
C GLN A 250 -20.90 8.08 -2.67
N TYR A 251 -20.87 9.12 -3.52
CA TYR A 251 -20.55 8.96 -4.94
C TYR A 251 -19.13 8.42 -5.16
N VAL A 252 -18.14 8.94 -4.43
CA VAL A 252 -16.75 8.45 -4.49
C VAL A 252 -16.65 7.00 -4.02
N LEU A 253 -17.33 6.65 -2.92
CA LEU A 253 -17.37 5.28 -2.41
C LEU A 253 -17.99 4.32 -3.43
N ILE A 254 -19.06 4.72 -4.13
CA ILE A 254 -19.66 3.95 -5.22
C ILE A 254 -18.68 3.77 -6.38
N ILE A 255 -17.92 4.81 -6.74
CA ILE A 255 -16.89 4.70 -7.80
C ILE A 255 -15.81 3.70 -7.40
N ILE A 256 -15.32 3.79 -6.17
CA ILE A 256 -14.32 2.84 -5.66
C ILE A 256 -14.94 1.44 -5.70
N ALA A 257 -16.14 1.27 -5.15
CA ALA A 257 -16.91 0.02 -5.12
C ALA A 257 -17.04 -0.66 -6.49
N ARG A 258 -17.17 0.12 -7.56
CA ARG A 258 -17.27 -0.42 -8.93
C ARG A 258 -15.92 -0.86 -9.51
N VAL A 259 -14.83 -0.24 -9.08
CA VAL A 259 -13.49 -0.46 -9.64
C VAL A 259 -12.79 -1.63 -8.96
N SER A 260 -13.03 -1.83 -7.66
CA SER A 260 -12.29 -2.81 -6.85
C SER A 260 -13.14 -4.05 -6.49
N ASN A 261 -13.84 -4.66 -7.47
CA ASN A 261 -14.54 -5.96 -7.34
C ASN A 261 -15.02 -6.33 -5.91
N PHE A 262 -15.86 -5.48 -5.31
CA PHE A 262 -16.23 -5.62 -3.90
C PHE A 262 -17.28 -6.70 -3.72
N SER A 263 -17.17 -7.46 -2.62
CA SER A 263 -18.22 -8.42 -2.25
C SER A 263 -19.30 -7.78 -1.37
N LYS A 264 -18.93 -6.89 -0.45
CA LYS A 264 -19.85 -6.26 0.52
C LYS A 264 -19.42 -4.83 0.88
N LEU A 265 -20.38 -3.90 0.93
CA LEU A 265 -20.21 -2.53 1.41
C LEU A 265 -21.02 -2.35 2.71
N SER A 266 -20.36 -1.91 3.78
CA SER A 266 -20.97 -1.62 5.08
C SER A 266 -20.73 -0.14 5.41
N ILE A 267 -21.80 0.57 5.75
CA ILE A 267 -21.73 1.96 6.22
C ILE A 267 -22.10 1.92 7.70
N ALA A 268 -21.20 2.41 8.56
CA ALA A 268 -21.34 2.37 10.02
C ALA A 268 -21.50 3.78 10.57
#